data_AF-A0A2E0WE40-F1
#
_entry.id   AF-A0A2E0WE40-F1
#
_cell.length_a   1.000
_cell.length_b   1.000
_cell.length_c   1.000
_cell.angle_alpha   90.00
_cell.angle_beta   90.00
_cell.angle_gamma   90.00
#
_symmetry.space_group_name_H-M   'P 1'
#
loop_
_entity.id
_entity.type
_entity.pdbx_description
1 polymer ?
#
loop_
_entity_poly.entity_id
_entity_poly.type
_entity_poly.pdbx_seq_one_letter_code
_entity_poly.pdbx_strand_id
1 'polypeptide(L)'
;MTDPYARSLSQEETARLVRLLLAAGQGVDITEDDVTSEPNPVVQQIMAAILMLDEDLREKKRELAQSERNISVLLDSMGQGVGVCDKTGHILWSNKTATDLYPGIATGKSFEATAIPVPITTGIHRVSRAEPNRHLTVTFSVTEWGGQNGYLFWIRDTSADANLRRGAINDPLTDLPNRVLFFDRLSAGLRHTELSGTELAILYMDIDQFKQINDVHGHIAGDQVLKIVARRIKSQLRSHDLVARIGGDEFAMVAEAVSEREVDAISERIKQAVAKPVHLDDTVLSLTVSVGVARTSQGRTSAPEEIMDRADKAMLAAKHITRQLSAPDSC
;
A
#
# COMPACT_ATOMS: atom_id res chain seq x y z
N MET A 1 12.75 31.89 22.55
CA MET A 1 12.73 32.03 24.02
C MET A 1 14.15 31.89 24.50
N THR A 2 14.75 32.97 24.96
CA THR A 2 16.06 32.99 25.62
C THR A 2 15.95 32.28 26.97
N ASP A 3 16.80 31.28 27.19
CA ASP A 3 16.88 30.51 28.43
C ASP A 3 17.19 31.43 29.63
N PRO A 4 16.29 31.55 30.63
CA PRO A 4 16.51 32.40 31.80
C PRO A 4 17.60 31.89 32.76
N TYR A 5 18.16 30.70 32.53
CA TYR A 5 19.26 30.13 33.32
C TYR A 5 20.64 30.25 32.64
N ALA A 6 20.71 30.77 31.41
CA ALA A 6 21.95 30.93 30.65
C ALA A 6 22.72 32.21 31.02
N ARG A 7 22.89 32.50 32.32
CA ARG A 7 23.84 33.52 32.77
C ARG A 7 25.11 32.82 33.22
N SER A 8 26.20 33.02 32.47
CA SER A 8 27.54 32.63 32.92
C SER A 8 27.83 33.34 34.24
N LEU A 9 28.09 32.57 35.30
CA LEU A 9 28.57 33.14 36.56
C LEU A 9 29.87 33.91 36.27
N SER A 10 29.96 35.14 36.75
CA SER A 10 31.20 35.90 36.64
C SER A 10 32.32 35.18 37.41
N GLN A 11 33.59 35.50 37.11
CA GLN A 11 34.72 34.99 37.90
C GLN A 11 34.55 35.26 39.40
N GLU A 12 33.92 36.38 39.73
CA GLU A 12 33.67 36.82 41.11
C GLU A 12 32.55 36.00 41.77
N GLU A 13 31.48 35.69 41.03
CA GLU A 13 30.36 34.85 41.51
C GLU A 13 30.79 33.38 41.69
N THR A 14 31.64 32.89 40.79
CA THR A 14 32.20 31.53 40.87
C THR A 14 33.15 31.41 42.06
N ALA A 15 34.00 32.41 42.30
CA ALA A 15 34.86 32.47 43.48
C ALA A 15 34.06 32.53 44.78
N ARG A 16 32.91 33.23 44.79
CA ARG A 16 32.03 33.33 45.96
C ARG A 16 31.33 31.99 46.27
N LEU A 17 30.92 31.24 45.24
CA LEU A 17 30.33 29.91 45.37
C LEU A 17 31.32 28.89 45.92
N VAL A 18 32.57 28.96 45.48
CA VAL A 18 33.67 28.12 45.99
C VAL A 18 34.01 28.46 47.45
N ARG A 19 34.02 29.75 47.83
CA ARG A 19 34.17 30.17 49.25
C ARG A 19 33.07 29.60 50.14
N LEU A 20 31.82 29.61 49.66
CA LEU A 20 30.66 29.05 50.36
C LEU A 20 30.74 27.52 50.51
N LEU A 21 31.20 26.81 49.48
CA LEU A 21 31.37 25.36 49.52
C LEU A 21 32.54 24.92 50.41
N LEU A 22 33.64 25.69 50.43
CA LEU A 22 34.77 25.44 51.33
C LEU A 22 34.40 25.72 52.80
N ALA A 23 33.66 26.80 53.07
CA ALA A 23 33.14 27.11 54.40
C ALA A 23 32.09 26.09 54.90
N ALA A 24 31.34 25.47 53.99
CA ALA A 24 30.37 24.42 54.33
C ALA A 24 31.01 23.03 54.52
N GLY A 25 32.19 22.78 53.94
CA GLY A 25 32.85 21.47 53.95
C GLY A 25 33.87 21.25 55.07
N GLN A 26 34.43 22.32 55.64
CA GLN A 26 35.37 22.28 56.75
C GLN A 26 35.01 23.47 57.65
N GLY A 27 34.69 23.24 58.93
CA GLY A 27 34.41 24.31 59.89
C GLY A 27 35.67 25.13 60.20
N VAL A 28 36.11 25.95 59.24
CA VAL A 28 37.28 26.82 59.30
C VAL A 28 36.78 28.25 59.18
N ASP A 29 36.98 29.02 60.24
CA ASP A 29 36.69 30.44 60.30
C ASP A 29 37.80 31.17 59.52
N ILE A 30 37.48 31.75 58.37
CA ILE A 30 38.46 32.42 57.50
C ILE A 30 38.32 33.93 57.74
N THR A 31 39.30 34.54 58.41
CA THR A 31 39.36 36.00 58.63
C THR A 31 40.03 36.73 57.45
N GLU A 32 39.70 38.00 57.24
CA GLU A 32 40.15 38.84 56.12
C GLU A 32 41.68 38.99 55.96
N ASP A 33 42.47 38.63 56.97
CA ASP A 33 43.94 38.77 56.96
C ASP A 33 44.71 37.62 56.27
N ASP A 34 44.07 36.50 55.90
CA ASP A 34 44.72 35.40 55.16
C ASP A 34 44.88 35.69 53.64
N VAL A 35 44.46 36.87 53.19
CA VAL A 35 44.25 37.23 51.78
C VAL A 35 45.55 37.58 51.02
N THR A 36 46.73 37.57 51.66
CA THR A 36 48.00 37.96 51.01
C THR A 36 49.02 36.83 50.79
N SER A 37 48.64 35.56 50.90
CA SER A 37 49.53 34.43 50.57
C SER A 37 49.26 33.88 49.17
N GLU A 38 50.32 33.47 48.46
CA GLU A 38 50.27 32.92 47.10
C GLU A 38 49.12 31.92 46.92
N PRO A 39 48.39 31.96 45.78
CA PRO A 39 47.21 31.13 45.58
C PRO A 39 47.55 29.65 45.79
N ASN A 40 46.88 29.04 46.77
CA ASN A 40 47.11 27.65 47.19
C ASN A 40 47.12 26.74 45.94
N PRO A 41 48.22 26.01 45.67
CA PRO A 41 48.37 25.21 44.45
C PRO A 41 47.27 24.15 44.29
N VAL A 42 46.68 23.68 45.39
CA VAL A 42 45.54 22.75 45.37
C VAL A 42 44.28 23.42 44.81
N VAL A 43 44.02 24.68 45.17
CA VAL A 43 42.88 25.44 44.66
C VAL A 43 43.04 25.73 43.16
N GLN A 44 44.25 26.06 42.71
CA GLN A 44 44.54 26.24 41.29
C GLN A 44 44.35 24.94 40.49
N GLN A 45 44.75 23.80 41.04
CA GLN A 45 44.59 22.50 40.40
C GLN A 45 43.11 22.09 40.27
N ILE A 46 42.29 22.33 41.30
CA ILE A 46 40.84 22.09 41.25
C ILE A 46 40.17 23.02 40.24
N MET A 47 40.54 24.31 40.21
CA MET A 47 40.01 25.26 39.22
C MET A 47 40.34 24.86 37.78
N ALA A 48 41.57 24.44 37.52
CA ALA A 48 41.97 23.95 36.20
C ALA A 48 41.14 22.72 35.79
N ALA A 49 40.93 21.77 36.71
CA ALA A 49 40.12 20.58 36.46
C ALA A 49 38.65 20.91 36.13
N ILE A 50 38.04 21.86 36.83
CA ILE A 50 36.65 22.29 36.57
C ILE A 50 36.54 22.97 35.19
N LEU A 51 37.49 23.83 34.83
CA LEU A 51 37.50 24.50 33.53
C LEU A 51 37.68 23.50 32.38
N MET A 52 38.56 22.51 32.54
CA MET A 52 38.73 21.43 31.56
C MET A 52 37.45 20.59 31.42
N LEU A 53 36.77 20.26 32.53
CA LEU A 53 35.49 19.54 32.50
C LEU A 53 34.38 20.33 31.79
N ASP A 54 34.32 21.66 31.99
CA ASP A 54 33.34 22.51 31.30
C ASP A 54 33.62 22.61 29.80
N GLU A 55 34.90 22.69 29.41
CA GLU A 55 35.31 22.70 28.00
C GLU A 55 34.99 21.36 27.31
N ASP A 56 35.33 20.23 27.95
CA ASP A 56 34.96 18.89 27.50
C ASP A 56 33.44 18.73 27.36
N LEU A 57 32.66 19.24 28.33
CA LEU A 57 31.20 19.20 28.27
C LEU A 57 30.65 20.01 27.09
N ARG A 58 31.23 21.19 26.82
CA ARG A 58 30.84 22.02 25.67
C ARG A 58 31.19 21.36 24.36
N GLU A 59 32.36 20.72 24.27
CA GLU A 59 32.77 19.97 23.08
C GLU A 59 31.82 18.79 22.83
N LYS A 60 31.55 17.97 23.85
CA LYS A 60 30.58 16.86 23.75
C LYS A 60 29.18 17.32 23.35
N LYS A 61 28.71 18.47 23.87
CA LYS A 61 27.43 19.06 23.45
C LYS A 61 27.44 19.48 21.98
N ARG A 62 28.55 20.04 21.47
CA ARG A 62 28.69 20.39 20.05
C ARG A 62 28.72 19.15 19.17
N GLU A 63 29.47 18.12 19.55
CA GLU A 63 29.51 16.83 18.85
C GLU A 63 28.12 16.19 18.78
N LEU A 64 27.37 16.19 19.88
CA LEU A 64 26.01 15.66 19.93
C LEU A 64 25.07 16.45 19.01
N ALA A 65 25.09 17.79 19.09
CA ALA A 65 24.26 18.64 18.24
C ALA A 65 24.62 18.55 16.75
N GLN A 66 25.87 18.20 16.43
CA GLN A 66 26.29 17.93 15.06
C GLN A 66 25.83 16.54 14.60
N SER A 67 25.93 15.53 15.47
CA SER A 67 25.45 14.17 15.21
C SER A 67 23.94 14.14 14.98
N GLU A 68 23.16 14.84 15.82
CA GLU A 68 21.71 14.99 15.67
C GLU A 68 21.33 15.63 14.33
N ARG A 69 22.04 16.68 13.93
CA ARG A 69 21.84 17.33 12.62
C ARG A 69 22.15 16.39 11.46
N ASN A 70 23.25 15.65 11.53
CA ASN A 70 23.62 14.68 10.50
C ASN A 70 22.55 13.58 10.36
N ILE A 71 22.06 13.04 11.49
CA ILE A 71 21.00 12.03 11.50
C ILE A 71 19.71 12.59 10.90
N SER A 72 19.30 13.81 11.28
CA SER A 72 18.10 14.45 10.73
C SER A 72 18.17 14.59 9.21
N VAL A 73 19.30 15.06 8.66
CA VAL A 73 19.49 15.22 7.21
C VAL A 73 19.42 13.87 6.50
N LEU A 74 20.03 12.83 7.07
CA LEU A 74 19.97 11.48 6.51
C LEU A 74 18.52 10.97 6.47
N LEU A 75 17.78 11.11 7.57
CA LEU A 75 16.38 10.66 7.66
C LEU A 75 15.47 11.43 6.70
N ASP A 76 15.72 12.72 6.47
CA ASP A 76 14.97 13.51 5.48
C ASP A 76 15.29 13.08 4.03
N SER A 77 16.54 12.65 3.76
CA SER A 77 16.98 12.23 2.42
C SER A 77 16.49 10.84 1.98
N MET A 78 15.98 10.01 2.91
CA MET A 78 15.60 8.61 2.63
C MET A 78 14.37 8.43 1.73
N GLY A 79 13.70 9.50 1.31
CA GLY A 79 12.50 9.44 0.45
C GLY A 79 11.28 8.75 1.10
N GLN A 80 11.41 8.31 2.35
CA GLN A 80 10.35 7.74 3.18
C GLN A 80 10.11 8.65 4.37
N GLY A 81 8.86 8.77 4.78
CA GLY A 81 8.54 9.43 6.03
C GLY A 81 8.78 8.48 7.20
N VAL A 82 9.44 8.93 8.24
CA VAL A 82 9.67 8.15 9.46
C VAL A 82 9.28 8.98 10.68
N GLY A 83 8.79 8.33 11.71
CA GLY A 83 8.51 8.99 12.98
C GLY A 83 8.23 8.01 14.10
N VAL A 84 8.05 8.55 15.31
CA VAL A 84 7.77 7.79 16.52
C VAL A 84 6.52 8.36 17.16
N CYS A 85 5.61 7.49 17.60
CA CYS A 85 4.46 7.84 18.41
C CYS A 85 4.42 7.02 19.70
N ASP A 86 3.70 7.54 20.69
CA ASP A 86 3.40 6.80 21.91
C ASP A 86 2.30 5.73 21.67
N LYS A 87 1.93 4.99 22.72
CA LYS A 87 0.90 3.94 22.64
C LYS A 87 -0.50 4.45 22.29
N THR A 88 -0.75 5.73 22.54
CA THR A 88 -2.05 6.38 22.27
C THR A 88 -2.10 6.98 20.86
N GLY A 89 -0.96 7.02 20.16
CA GLY A 89 -0.85 7.57 18.82
C GLY A 89 -0.41 9.02 18.75
N HIS A 90 -0.02 9.65 19.87
CA HIS A 90 0.58 10.98 19.82
C HIS A 90 1.98 10.90 19.24
N ILE A 91 2.24 11.73 18.23
CA ILE A 91 3.47 11.72 17.46
C ILE A 91 4.53 12.53 18.20
N LEU A 92 5.48 11.81 18.77
CA LEU A 92 6.60 12.36 19.54
C LEU A 92 7.61 13.04 18.61
N TRP A 93 7.84 12.44 17.44
CA TRP A 93 8.76 12.97 16.44
C TRP A 93 8.43 12.42 15.05
N SER A 94 8.68 13.20 14.01
CA SER A 94 8.54 12.80 12.62
C SER A 94 9.48 13.61 11.75
N ASN A 95 10.09 12.99 10.74
CA ASN A 95 10.89 13.70 9.75
C ASN A 95 10.04 14.59 8.84
N LYS A 96 10.70 15.44 8.04
CA LYS A 96 10.01 16.35 7.12
C LYS A 96 9.22 15.58 6.05
N THR A 97 9.82 14.52 5.50
CA THR A 97 9.20 13.69 4.46
C THR A 97 7.87 13.07 4.91
N ALA A 98 7.74 12.67 6.18
CA ALA A 98 6.48 12.19 6.74
C ALA A 98 5.39 13.27 6.72
N THR A 99 5.75 14.49 7.13
CA THR A 99 4.84 15.64 7.17
C THR A 99 4.41 16.07 5.76
N ASP A 100 5.34 16.05 4.80
CA ASP A 100 5.07 16.38 3.40
C ASP A 100 4.19 15.33 2.70
N LEU A 101 4.38 14.05 3.04
CA LEU A 101 3.54 12.95 2.55
C LEU A 101 2.13 13.00 3.13
N TYR A 102 2.01 13.29 4.43
CA TYR A 102 0.73 13.37 5.12
C TYR A 102 0.79 14.40 6.27
N PRO A 103 0.22 15.60 6.11
CA PRO A 103 0.30 16.66 7.13
C PRO A 103 -0.36 16.30 8.48
N GLY A 104 -1.20 15.27 8.51
CA GLY A 104 -1.82 14.74 9.73
C GLY A 104 -0.84 14.08 10.69
N ILE A 105 0.36 13.71 10.22
CA ILE A 105 1.38 13.00 11.03
C ILE A 105 2.59 13.87 11.41
N ALA A 106 2.40 15.19 11.47
CA ALA A 106 3.42 16.09 11.99
C ALA A 106 3.65 15.85 13.49
N THR A 107 4.86 16.15 13.96
CA THR A 107 5.21 16.13 15.38
C THR A 107 4.23 16.95 16.22
N GLY A 108 3.76 16.39 17.34
CA GLY A 108 2.74 16.98 18.21
C GLY A 108 1.28 16.70 17.81
N LYS A 109 1.02 16.05 16.67
CA LYS A 109 -0.33 15.58 16.29
C LYS A 109 -0.62 14.18 16.81
N SER A 110 -1.84 13.69 16.59
CA SER A 110 -2.27 12.35 16.96
C SER A 110 -2.76 11.56 15.75
N PHE A 111 -2.38 10.29 15.67
CA PHE A 111 -2.96 9.34 14.72
C PHE A 111 -4.48 9.13 14.94
N GLU A 112 -5.02 9.37 16.14
CA GLU A 112 -6.47 9.27 16.39
C GLU A 112 -7.29 10.29 15.58
N ALA A 113 -6.71 11.47 15.33
CA ALA A 113 -7.32 12.49 14.46
C ALA A 113 -7.23 12.11 12.97
N THR A 114 -6.67 10.95 12.67
CA THR A 114 -6.49 10.40 11.33
C THR A 114 -7.25 9.07 11.23
N ALA A 115 -7.64 8.66 10.03
CA ALA A 115 -8.24 7.33 9.82
C ALA A 115 -7.20 6.18 9.82
N ILE A 116 -6.02 6.38 10.41
CA ILE A 116 -4.96 5.37 10.49
C ILE A 116 -4.96 4.81 11.92
N PRO A 117 -5.45 3.58 12.13
CA PRO A 117 -5.50 3.00 13.47
C PRO A 117 -4.09 2.70 13.98
N VAL A 118 -3.81 3.13 15.21
CA VAL A 118 -2.60 2.74 15.93
C VAL A 118 -2.76 1.27 16.34
N PRO A 119 -1.72 0.42 16.19
CA PRO A 119 -1.82 -0.99 16.54
C PRO A 119 -2.02 -1.18 18.05
N ILE A 120 -2.81 -2.18 18.44
CA ILE A 120 -3.02 -2.56 19.86
C ILE A 120 -2.17 -3.79 20.24
N THR A 121 -1.37 -4.31 19.31
CA THR A 121 -0.67 -5.61 19.43
C THR A 121 0.84 -5.50 19.26
N THR A 122 1.57 -6.52 19.70
CA THR A 122 3.01 -6.66 19.50
C THR A 122 3.30 -7.24 18.11
N GLY A 123 3.99 -6.50 17.24
CA GLY A 123 4.38 -6.98 15.91
C GLY A 123 4.61 -5.85 14.90
N ILE A 124 4.88 -6.22 13.64
CA ILE A 124 4.91 -5.28 12.51
C ILE A 124 3.48 -5.16 11.97
N HIS A 125 2.93 -3.95 12.00
CA HIS A 125 1.57 -3.68 11.52
C HIS A 125 1.60 -2.77 10.32
N ARG A 126 0.98 -3.20 9.22
CA ARG A 126 0.91 -2.43 7.98
C ARG A 126 -0.51 -1.99 7.71
N VAL A 127 -0.71 -0.68 7.64
CA VAL A 127 -1.98 -0.05 7.26
C VAL A 127 -1.79 0.59 5.89
N SER A 128 -2.71 0.30 4.96
CA SER A 128 -2.73 0.96 3.65
C SER A 128 -3.96 1.87 3.57
N ARG A 129 -3.78 3.07 3.04
CA ARG A 129 -4.83 4.08 2.90
C ARG A 129 -4.85 4.64 1.50
N ALA A 130 -6.04 4.72 0.92
CA ALA A 130 -6.27 5.46 -0.32
C ALA A 130 -6.75 6.88 0.02
N GLU A 131 -6.00 7.86 -0.44
CA GLU A 131 -6.37 9.27 -0.55
C GLU A 131 -6.78 9.56 -2.01
N PRO A 132 -7.56 10.62 -2.30
CA PRO A 132 -8.08 10.90 -3.64
C PRO A 132 -7.04 10.86 -4.77
N ASN A 133 -5.78 11.22 -4.48
CA ASN A 133 -4.67 11.22 -5.44
C ASN A 133 -3.44 10.42 -4.97
N ARG A 134 -3.50 9.70 -3.84
CA ARG A 134 -2.35 8.97 -3.31
C ARG A 134 -2.72 7.65 -2.64
N HIS A 135 -1.87 6.63 -2.74
CA HIS A 135 -1.93 5.45 -1.90
C HIS A 135 -0.80 5.50 -0.88
N LEU A 136 -1.11 5.58 0.40
CA LEU A 136 -0.13 5.64 1.47
C LEU A 136 -0.08 4.29 2.19
N THR A 137 1.13 3.78 2.42
CA THR A 137 1.33 2.63 3.30
C THR A 137 2.09 3.09 4.54
N VAL A 138 1.49 2.89 5.71
CA VAL A 138 2.12 3.12 7.01
C VAL A 138 2.44 1.78 7.64
N THR A 139 3.69 1.57 8.02
CA THR A 139 4.13 0.39 8.78
C THR A 139 4.48 0.84 10.19
N PHE A 140 4.05 0.11 11.21
CA PHE A 140 4.39 0.33 12.60
C PHE A 140 5.20 -0.86 13.13
N SER A 141 6.18 -0.58 13.98
CA SER A 141 6.94 -1.57 14.74
C SER A 141 7.10 -1.09 16.17
N VAL A 142 7.00 -1.99 17.14
CA VAL A 142 7.21 -1.66 18.55
C VAL A 142 8.62 -1.14 18.76
N THR A 143 8.76 -0.07 19.53
CA THR A 143 10.06 0.51 19.89
C THR A 143 10.02 1.07 21.32
N GLU A 144 11.19 1.40 21.85
CA GLU A 144 11.33 2.12 23.10
C GLU A 144 11.93 3.50 22.80
N TRP A 145 11.29 4.56 23.31
CA TRP A 145 11.73 5.94 23.14
C TRP A 145 11.70 6.66 24.49
N GLY A 146 12.84 7.18 24.94
CA GLY A 146 12.92 7.90 26.21
C GLY A 146 12.52 7.05 27.43
N GLY A 147 12.75 5.73 27.40
CA GLY A 147 12.37 4.81 28.48
C GLY A 147 10.89 4.39 28.46
N GLN A 148 10.14 4.76 27.42
CA GLN A 148 8.73 4.42 27.28
C GLN A 148 8.48 3.62 26.00
N ASN A 149 7.63 2.59 26.10
CA ASN A 149 7.21 1.82 24.94
C ASN A 149 6.30 2.66 24.03
N GLY A 150 6.57 2.63 22.73
CA GLY A 150 5.79 3.27 21.69
C GLY A 150 5.91 2.54 20.36
N TYR A 151 5.65 3.25 19.26
CA TYR A 151 5.73 2.70 17.91
C TYR A 151 6.62 3.57 17.02
N LEU A 152 7.60 2.93 16.38
CA LEU A 152 8.29 3.48 15.22
C LEU A 152 7.40 3.25 14.00
N PHE A 153 7.14 4.30 13.22
CA PHE A 153 6.37 4.22 12.00
C PHE A 153 7.12 4.71 10.78
N TRP A 154 6.78 4.13 9.63
CA TRP A 154 7.33 4.45 8.32
C TRP A 154 6.14 4.66 7.40
N ILE A 155 6.09 5.80 6.71
CA ILE A 155 5.08 6.11 5.69
C ILE A 155 5.75 6.21 4.32
N ARG A 156 5.14 5.56 3.33
CA ARG A 156 5.57 5.67 1.93
C ARG A 156 4.38 5.89 1.01
N ASP A 157 4.59 6.66 -0.04
CA ASP A 157 3.67 6.77 -1.16
C ASP A 157 3.86 5.54 -2.08
N THR A 158 2.81 4.73 -2.18
CA THR A 158 2.69 3.55 -3.03
C THR A 158 1.77 3.78 -4.20
N SER A 159 1.45 5.04 -4.57
CA SER A 159 0.57 5.33 -5.71
C SER A 159 1.08 4.76 -7.01
N ALA A 160 2.40 4.82 -7.24
CA ALA A 160 3.03 4.17 -8.38
C ALA A 160 2.82 2.66 -8.34
N ASP A 161 3.05 2.01 -7.19
CA ASP A 161 2.82 0.57 -6.98
C ASP A 161 1.33 0.20 -7.12
N ALA A 162 0.40 1.06 -6.68
CA ALA A 162 -1.03 0.82 -6.68
C ALA A 162 -1.67 1.03 -8.06
N ASN A 163 -1.18 2.00 -8.83
CA ASN A 163 -1.56 2.20 -10.23
C ASN A 163 -0.93 1.13 -11.13
N LEU A 164 0.32 0.75 -10.86
CA LEU A 164 0.94 -0.44 -11.47
C LEU A 164 0.13 -1.70 -11.13
N ARG A 165 -0.34 -1.88 -9.90
CA ARG A 165 -1.18 -3.02 -9.52
C ARG A 165 -2.54 -3.02 -10.22
N ARG A 166 -3.23 -1.87 -10.31
CA ARG A 166 -4.51 -1.77 -11.03
C ARG A 166 -4.34 -2.05 -12.53
N GLY A 167 -3.31 -1.52 -13.18
CA GLY A 167 -2.99 -1.86 -14.58
C GLY A 167 -2.40 -3.26 -14.77
N ALA A 168 -1.79 -3.84 -13.73
CA ALA A 168 -1.21 -5.18 -13.78
C ALA A 168 -2.26 -6.29 -13.69
N ILE A 169 -3.42 -6.02 -13.09
CA ILE A 169 -4.44 -7.06 -12.84
C ILE A 169 -5.83 -6.76 -13.44
N ASN A 170 -6.11 -5.52 -13.90
CA ASN A 170 -7.35 -5.16 -14.60
C ASN A 170 -7.09 -4.70 -16.04
N ASP A 171 -8.08 -4.88 -16.91
CA ASP A 171 -8.13 -4.35 -18.27
C ASP A 171 -8.54 -2.86 -18.25
N PRO A 172 -7.75 -1.95 -18.84
CA PRO A 172 -7.99 -0.51 -18.73
C PRO A 172 -9.25 -0.03 -19.45
N LEU A 173 -9.80 -0.80 -20.39
CA LEU A 173 -10.99 -0.41 -21.14
C LEU A 173 -12.28 -0.78 -20.39
N THR A 174 -12.32 -1.99 -19.84
CA THR A 174 -13.54 -2.58 -19.26
C THR A 174 -13.57 -2.60 -17.74
N ASP A 175 -12.44 -2.35 -17.08
CA ASP A 175 -12.23 -2.49 -15.63
C ASP A 175 -12.55 -3.90 -15.08
N LEU A 176 -12.60 -4.89 -15.98
CA LEU A 176 -12.60 -6.29 -15.59
C LEU A 176 -11.18 -6.72 -15.23
N PRO A 177 -11.01 -7.78 -14.42
CA PRO A 177 -9.78 -8.55 -14.38
C PRO A 177 -9.17 -8.76 -15.77
N ASN A 178 -7.86 -8.64 -15.89
CA ASN A 178 -7.14 -8.94 -17.12
C ASN A 178 -6.70 -10.41 -17.14
N ARG A 179 -6.01 -10.81 -18.22
CA ARG A 179 -5.43 -12.14 -18.38
C ARG A 179 -4.55 -12.56 -17.19
N VAL A 180 -3.74 -11.66 -16.63
CA VAL A 180 -2.84 -11.99 -15.51
C VAL A 180 -3.63 -12.42 -14.28
N LEU A 181 -4.62 -11.62 -13.87
CA LEU A 181 -5.46 -11.94 -12.71
C LEU A 181 -6.32 -13.19 -12.94
N PHE A 182 -6.79 -13.38 -14.17
CA PHE A 182 -7.55 -14.57 -14.54
C PHE A 182 -6.74 -15.85 -14.32
N PHE A 183 -5.51 -15.92 -14.83
CA PHE A 183 -4.66 -17.10 -14.68
C PHE A 183 -4.22 -17.34 -13.23
N ASP A 184 -3.99 -16.29 -12.44
CA ASP A 184 -3.72 -16.41 -11.00
C ASP A 184 -4.91 -17.04 -10.27
N ARG A 185 -6.13 -16.55 -10.54
CA ARG A 185 -7.37 -17.08 -9.94
C ARG A 185 -7.69 -18.48 -10.41
N LEU A 186 -7.52 -18.79 -11.70
CA LEU A 186 -7.69 -20.14 -12.23
C LEU A 186 -6.73 -21.12 -11.55
N SER A 187 -5.46 -20.73 -11.41
CA SER A 187 -4.47 -21.57 -10.72
C SER A 187 -4.83 -21.82 -9.26
N ALA A 188 -5.36 -20.80 -8.56
CA ALA A 188 -5.84 -20.94 -7.20
C ALA A 188 -7.08 -21.85 -7.10
N GLY A 189 -8.06 -21.67 -7.99
CA GLY A 189 -9.28 -22.48 -8.05
C GLY A 189 -8.99 -23.94 -8.35
N LEU A 190 -8.07 -24.24 -9.28
CA LEU A 190 -7.67 -25.62 -9.59
C LEU A 190 -7.04 -26.34 -8.40
N ARG A 191 -6.17 -25.66 -7.64
CA ARG A 191 -5.63 -26.19 -6.37
C ARG A 191 -6.73 -26.42 -5.33
N HIS A 192 -7.72 -25.53 -5.27
CA HIS A 192 -8.84 -25.68 -4.33
C HIS A 192 -9.73 -26.87 -4.70
N THR A 193 -10.04 -27.05 -5.98
CA THR A 193 -10.76 -28.21 -6.52
C THR A 193 -10.05 -29.52 -6.19
N GLU A 194 -8.72 -29.58 -6.33
CA GLU A 194 -7.92 -30.76 -6.00
C GLU A 194 -8.02 -31.16 -4.52
N LEU A 195 -8.05 -30.17 -3.61
CA LEU A 195 -8.13 -30.41 -2.16
C LEU A 195 -9.55 -30.70 -1.66
N SER A 196 -10.55 -30.05 -2.24
CA SER A 196 -11.95 -30.08 -1.75
C SER A 196 -12.84 -31.08 -2.50
N GLY A 197 -12.41 -31.56 -3.67
CA GLY A 197 -13.23 -32.37 -4.58
C GLY A 197 -14.37 -31.59 -5.25
N THR A 198 -14.38 -30.26 -5.15
CA THR A 198 -15.40 -29.40 -5.79
C THR A 198 -15.08 -29.16 -7.27
N GLU A 199 -16.08 -29.12 -8.14
CA GLU A 199 -15.86 -28.90 -9.58
C GLU A 199 -15.66 -27.41 -9.91
N LEU A 200 -14.76 -27.16 -10.86
CA LEU A 200 -14.51 -25.85 -11.45
C LEU A 200 -14.81 -25.89 -12.95
N ALA A 201 -15.42 -24.83 -13.45
CA ALA A 201 -15.69 -24.63 -14.87
C ALA A 201 -15.07 -23.33 -15.39
N ILE A 202 -14.60 -23.39 -16.64
CA ILE A 202 -14.22 -22.24 -17.43
C ILE A 202 -15.26 -22.02 -18.51
N LEU A 203 -15.76 -20.79 -18.61
CA LEU A 203 -16.55 -20.33 -19.74
C LEU A 203 -15.70 -19.34 -20.54
N TYR A 204 -15.30 -19.72 -21.75
CA TYR A 204 -14.60 -18.85 -22.69
C TYR A 204 -15.58 -18.26 -23.69
N MET A 205 -15.49 -16.96 -23.93
CA MET A 205 -16.51 -16.18 -24.60
C MET A 205 -15.87 -15.27 -25.64
N ASP A 206 -16.49 -15.18 -26.81
CA ASP A 206 -16.05 -14.32 -27.91
C ASP A 206 -17.27 -13.63 -28.52
N ILE A 207 -17.19 -12.31 -28.71
CA ILE A 207 -18.28 -11.53 -29.32
C ILE A 207 -18.32 -11.81 -30.82
N ASP A 208 -19.44 -12.37 -31.28
CA ASP A 208 -19.59 -12.69 -32.69
C ASP A 208 -19.57 -11.42 -33.56
N GLN A 209 -18.86 -11.49 -34.68
CA GLN A 209 -18.77 -10.42 -35.68
C GLN A 209 -18.22 -9.08 -35.14
N PHE A 210 -17.49 -9.07 -34.01
CA PHE A 210 -16.95 -7.84 -33.43
C PHE A 210 -16.05 -7.04 -34.38
N LYS A 211 -15.24 -7.73 -35.20
CA LYS A 211 -14.44 -7.06 -36.23
C LYS A 211 -15.30 -6.27 -37.22
N GLN A 212 -16.43 -6.81 -37.66
CA GLN A 212 -17.35 -6.11 -38.57
C GLN A 212 -17.95 -4.87 -37.93
N ILE A 213 -18.21 -4.90 -36.62
CA ILE A 213 -18.65 -3.71 -35.87
C ILE A 213 -17.58 -2.62 -35.90
N ASN A 214 -16.32 -2.98 -35.65
CA ASN A 214 -15.21 -2.02 -35.76
C ASN A 214 -15.05 -1.48 -37.17
N ASP A 215 -15.18 -2.33 -38.18
CA ASP A 215 -15.00 -1.95 -39.59
C ASP A 215 -16.12 -1.01 -40.07
N VAL A 216 -17.37 -1.21 -39.60
CA VAL A 216 -18.54 -0.41 -40.00
C VAL A 216 -18.73 0.85 -39.15
N HIS A 217 -18.53 0.76 -37.84
CA HIS A 217 -18.86 1.82 -36.88
C HIS A 217 -17.62 2.46 -36.22
N GLY A 218 -16.42 1.96 -36.53
CA GLY A 218 -15.16 2.44 -35.98
C GLY A 218 -14.82 1.88 -34.60
N HIS A 219 -13.55 2.02 -34.22
CA HIS A 219 -13.03 1.48 -32.96
C HIS A 219 -13.66 2.09 -31.70
N ILE A 220 -14.09 3.35 -31.74
CA ILE A 220 -14.78 3.98 -30.60
C ILE A 220 -16.10 3.27 -30.30
N ALA A 221 -16.85 2.88 -31.34
CA ALA A 221 -18.07 2.09 -31.18
C ALA A 221 -17.76 0.69 -30.62
N GLY A 222 -16.71 0.04 -31.13
CA GLY A 222 -16.25 -1.24 -30.58
C GLY A 222 -15.88 -1.17 -29.10
N ASP A 223 -15.18 -0.11 -28.68
CA ASP A 223 -14.83 0.13 -27.28
C ASP A 223 -16.07 0.29 -26.39
N GLN A 224 -17.10 0.99 -26.88
CA GLN A 224 -18.37 1.11 -26.18
C GLN A 224 -19.09 -0.24 -26.08
N VAL A 225 -19.09 -1.04 -27.16
CA VAL A 225 -19.64 -2.40 -27.16
C VAL A 225 -18.95 -3.26 -26.11
N LEU A 226 -17.62 -3.26 -26.06
CA LEU A 226 -16.84 -4.02 -25.08
C LEU A 226 -17.19 -3.63 -23.64
N LYS A 227 -17.33 -2.32 -23.36
CA LYS A 227 -17.75 -1.82 -22.04
C LYS A 227 -19.18 -2.24 -21.68
N ILE A 228 -20.10 -2.28 -22.64
CA ILE A 228 -21.49 -2.70 -22.41
C ILE A 228 -21.56 -4.21 -22.16
N VAL A 229 -20.87 -5.01 -22.98
CA VAL A 229 -20.79 -6.46 -22.84
C VAL A 229 -20.14 -6.84 -21.51
N ALA A 230 -19.03 -6.21 -21.15
CA ALA A 230 -18.35 -6.41 -19.87
C ALA A 230 -19.29 -6.19 -18.67
N ARG A 231 -20.04 -5.07 -18.66
CA ARG A 231 -21.03 -4.80 -17.60
C ARG A 231 -22.16 -5.82 -17.57
N ARG A 232 -22.64 -6.25 -18.73
CA ARG A 232 -23.70 -7.27 -18.84
C ARG A 232 -23.23 -8.60 -18.27
N ILE A 233 -22.07 -9.09 -18.68
CA ILE A 233 -21.52 -10.34 -18.15
C ILE A 233 -21.29 -10.22 -16.64
N LYS A 234 -20.66 -9.13 -16.18
CA LYS A 234 -20.38 -8.89 -14.76
C LYS A 234 -21.64 -8.92 -13.89
N SER A 235 -22.76 -8.39 -14.40
CA SER A 235 -24.05 -8.39 -13.69
C SER A 235 -24.69 -9.78 -13.52
N GLN A 236 -24.18 -10.81 -14.22
CA GLN A 236 -24.69 -12.18 -14.11
C GLN A 236 -23.88 -13.03 -13.11
N LEU A 237 -22.74 -12.54 -12.62
CA LEU A 237 -21.83 -13.31 -11.75
C LEU A 237 -22.39 -13.48 -10.33
N ARG A 238 -22.04 -14.60 -9.70
CA ARG A 238 -22.14 -14.77 -8.24
C ARG A 238 -20.97 -14.07 -7.56
N SER A 239 -21.03 -13.91 -6.24
CA SER A 239 -19.98 -13.22 -5.45
C SER A 239 -18.59 -13.88 -5.51
N HIS A 240 -18.53 -15.17 -5.85
CA HIS A 240 -17.30 -15.96 -5.93
C HIS A 240 -16.81 -16.17 -7.36
N ASP A 241 -17.60 -15.82 -8.37
CA ASP A 241 -17.22 -15.98 -9.77
C ASP A 241 -16.30 -14.83 -10.22
N LEU A 242 -15.35 -15.12 -11.10
CA LEU A 242 -14.49 -14.12 -11.71
C LEU A 242 -14.69 -14.08 -13.21
N VAL A 243 -15.01 -12.91 -13.77
CA VAL A 243 -14.89 -12.67 -15.21
C VAL A 243 -13.67 -11.82 -15.51
N ALA A 244 -12.99 -12.11 -16.60
CA ALA A 244 -11.87 -11.34 -17.11
C ALA A 244 -12.02 -11.05 -18.60
N ARG A 245 -11.38 -9.98 -19.07
CA ARG A 245 -11.12 -9.78 -20.50
C ARG A 245 -9.72 -10.31 -20.82
N ILE A 246 -9.64 -11.26 -21.74
CA ILE A 246 -8.39 -11.95 -22.07
C ILE A 246 -7.60 -11.17 -23.13
N GLY A 247 -8.31 -10.56 -24.08
CA GLY A 247 -7.76 -9.73 -25.14
C GLY A 247 -8.82 -9.48 -26.22
N GLY A 248 -8.71 -8.42 -27.01
CA GLY A 248 -9.64 -8.16 -28.12
C GLY A 248 -11.12 -8.17 -27.68
N ASP A 249 -11.90 -9.06 -28.27
CA ASP A 249 -13.30 -9.39 -28.03
C ASP A 249 -13.53 -10.61 -27.12
N GLU A 250 -12.45 -11.16 -26.54
CA GLU A 250 -12.46 -12.38 -25.75
C GLU A 250 -12.60 -12.11 -24.26
N PHE A 251 -13.53 -12.83 -23.63
CA PHE A 251 -13.78 -12.83 -22.20
C PHE A 251 -13.67 -14.26 -21.67
N ALA A 252 -13.28 -14.42 -20.40
CA ALA A 252 -13.26 -15.71 -19.74
C ALA A 252 -13.82 -15.60 -18.34
N MET A 253 -14.52 -16.63 -17.89
CA MET A 253 -15.06 -16.73 -16.55
C MET A 253 -14.57 -18.00 -15.86
N VAL A 254 -14.16 -17.85 -14.59
CA VAL A 254 -13.94 -18.96 -13.66
C VAL A 254 -15.19 -19.08 -12.79
N ALA A 255 -15.80 -20.27 -12.80
CA ALA A 255 -16.93 -20.62 -11.94
C ALA A 255 -16.52 -21.79 -11.04
N GLU A 256 -16.53 -21.57 -9.73
CA GLU A 256 -16.11 -22.54 -8.72
C GLU A 256 -17.32 -23.19 -8.05
N ALA A 257 -17.18 -24.45 -7.62
CA ALA A 257 -18.23 -25.22 -6.94
C ALA A 257 -19.56 -25.27 -7.72
N VAL A 258 -19.48 -25.50 -9.03
CA VAL A 258 -20.63 -25.52 -9.94
C VAL A 258 -20.91 -26.91 -10.49
N SER A 259 -22.19 -27.26 -10.58
CA SER A 259 -22.66 -28.43 -11.32
C SER A 259 -22.82 -28.14 -12.82
N GLU A 260 -22.87 -29.19 -13.65
CA GLU A 260 -23.12 -29.07 -15.09
C GLU A 260 -24.32 -28.18 -15.44
N ARG A 261 -25.45 -28.42 -14.77
CA ARG A 261 -26.69 -27.67 -14.99
C ARG A 261 -26.54 -26.19 -14.64
N GLU A 262 -25.74 -25.88 -13.63
CA GLU A 262 -25.47 -24.49 -13.26
C GLU A 262 -24.59 -23.79 -14.29
N VAL A 263 -23.58 -24.48 -14.82
CA VAL A 263 -22.72 -23.94 -15.87
C VAL A 263 -23.51 -23.64 -17.13
N ASP A 264 -24.39 -24.57 -17.55
CA ASP A 264 -25.28 -24.36 -18.70
C ASP A 264 -26.23 -23.18 -18.47
N ALA A 265 -26.84 -23.09 -17.28
CA ALA A 265 -27.71 -21.97 -16.92
C ALA A 265 -26.97 -20.62 -16.90
N ILE A 266 -25.73 -20.59 -16.42
CA ILE A 266 -24.88 -19.39 -16.45
C ILE A 266 -24.57 -19.00 -17.90
N SER A 267 -24.17 -19.96 -18.74
CA SER A 267 -23.87 -19.76 -20.16
C SER A 267 -25.06 -19.14 -20.90
N GLU A 268 -26.25 -19.73 -20.77
CA GLU A 268 -27.46 -19.22 -21.42
C GLU A 268 -27.85 -17.83 -20.92
N ARG A 269 -27.74 -17.59 -19.62
CA ARG A 269 -28.01 -16.28 -19.04
C ARG A 269 -27.05 -15.21 -19.55
N ILE A 270 -25.77 -15.55 -19.74
CA ILE A 270 -24.78 -14.66 -20.36
C ILE A 270 -25.15 -14.36 -21.81
N LYS A 271 -25.45 -15.39 -22.61
CA LYS A 271 -25.87 -15.21 -24.01
C LYS A 271 -27.09 -14.29 -24.12
N GLN A 272 -28.11 -14.51 -23.31
CA GLN A 272 -29.31 -13.67 -23.26
C GLN A 272 -29.01 -12.23 -22.81
N ALA A 273 -28.11 -12.05 -21.85
CA ALA A 273 -27.71 -10.72 -21.40
C ALA A 273 -26.98 -9.95 -22.50
N VAL A 274 -26.07 -10.61 -23.22
CA VAL A 274 -25.32 -10.01 -24.34
C VAL A 274 -26.23 -9.72 -25.54
N ALA A 275 -27.20 -10.58 -25.82
CA ALA A 275 -28.15 -10.44 -26.92
C ALA A 275 -29.11 -9.24 -26.81
N LYS A 276 -29.18 -8.58 -25.64
CA LYS A 276 -29.99 -7.36 -25.49
C LYS A 276 -29.49 -6.27 -26.46
N PRO A 277 -30.36 -5.44 -27.07
CA PRO A 277 -29.92 -4.39 -27.98
C PRO A 277 -28.91 -3.42 -27.35
N VAL A 278 -27.83 -3.12 -28.05
CA VAL A 278 -26.81 -2.15 -27.66
C VAL A 278 -27.10 -0.85 -28.39
N HIS A 279 -27.38 0.20 -27.63
CA HIS A 279 -27.64 1.53 -28.17
C HIS A 279 -26.31 2.30 -28.21
N LEU A 280 -25.87 2.68 -29.41
CA LEU A 280 -24.68 3.47 -29.68
C LEU A 280 -25.14 4.75 -30.39
N ASP A 281 -25.23 5.86 -29.67
CA ASP A 281 -25.74 7.13 -30.19
C ASP A 281 -27.03 6.95 -31.04
N ASP A 282 -26.95 7.03 -32.36
CA ASP A 282 -28.07 6.90 -33.30
C ASP A 282 -28.30 5.48 -33.86
N THR A 283 -27.53 4.48 -33.42
CA THR A 283 -27.57 3.11 -33.94
C THR A 283 -27.91 2.09 -32.84
N VAL A 284 -28.71 1.09 -33.21
CA VAL A 284 -29.01 -0.05 -32.33
C VAL A 284 -28.36 -1.31 -32.93
N LEU A 285 -27.43 -1.90 -32.18
CA LEU A 285 -26.76 -3.14 -32.57
C LEU A 285 -27.34 -4.33 -31.82
N SER A 286 -27.59 -5.41 -32.55
CA SER A 286 -27.86 -6.73 -32.00
C SER A 286 -26.58 -7.54 -32.05
N LEU A 287 -26.16 -8.09 -30.91
CA LEU A 287 -24.91 -8.83 -30.76
C LEU A 287 -25.21 -10.26 -30.32
N THR A 288 -24.33 -11.19 -30.66
CA THR A 288 -24.32 -12.52 -30.06
C THR A 288 -22.94 -12.81 -29.50
N VAL A 289 -22.85 -13.82 -28.63
CA VAL A 289 -21.60 -14.28 -28.05
C VAL A 289 -21.54 -15.79 -28.17
N SER A 290 -20.41 -16.29 -28.67
CA SER A 290 -20.11 -17.70 -28.70
C SER A 290 -19.45 -18.09 -27.38
N VAL A 291 -19.93 -19.15 -26.74
CA VAL A 291 -19.48 -19.59 -25.41
C VAL A 291 -19.02 -21.04 -25.46
N GLY A 292 -17.76 -21.27 -25.09
CA GLY A 292 -17.17 -22.59 -24.89
C GLY A 292 -17.02 -22.90 -23.42
N VAL A 293 -17.29 -24.15 -23.04
CA VAL A 293 -17.25 -24.60 -21.64
C VAL A 293 -16.24 -25.74 -21.50
N ALA A 294 -15.37 -25.64 -20.49
CA ALA A 294 -14.56 -26.77 -20.03
C ALA A 294 -14.68 -26.92 -18.51
N ARG A 295 -14.72 -28.17 -18.05
CA ARG A 295 -14.82 -28.52 -16.62
C ARG A 295 -13.61 -29.34 -16.19
N THR A 296 -13.24 -29.20 -14.93
CA THR A 296 -12.31 -30.12 -14.26
C THR A 296 -12.96 -31.50 -14.18
N SER A 297 -12.21 -32.55 -14.50
CA SER A 297 -12.65 -33.92 -14.26
C SER A 297 -12.26 -34.33 -12.84
N GLN A 298 -13.14 -35.05 -12.15
CA GLN A 298 -12.91 -35.50 -10.78
C GLN A 298 -11.56 -36.24 -10.68
N GLY A 299 -10.67 -35.74 -9.81
CA GLY A 299 -9.39 -36.38 -9.49
C GLY A 299 -8.26 -36.22 -10.50
N ARG A 300 -8.37 -35.33 -11.50
CA ARG A 300 -7.25 -35.00 -12.41
C ARG A 300 -6.86 -33.53 -12.31
N THR A 301 -5.61 -33.29 -11.95
CA THR A 301 -4.97 -31.98 -12.02
C THR A 301 -4.81 -31.60 -13.49
N SER A 302 -5.62 -30.66 -13.97
CA SER A 302 -5.37 -30.00 -15.27
C SER A 302 -4.48 -28.79 -15.03
N ALA A 303 -3.47 -28.61 -15.88
CA ALA A 303 -2.77 -27.33 -15.92
C ALA A 303 -3.76 -26.22 -16.31
N PRO A 304 -3.62 -24.98 -15.79
CA PRO A 304 -4.46 -23.85 -16.18
C PRO A 304 -4.60 -23.70 -17.70
N GLU A 305 -3.49 -23.87 -18.43
CA GLU A 305 -3.45 -23.78 -19.89
C GLU A 305 -4.25 -24.88 -20.58
N GLU A 306 -4.29 -26.09 -20.02
CA GLU A 306 -4.99 -27.24 -20.61
C GLU A 306 -6.51 -27.09 -20.53
N ILE A 307 -7.04 -26.68 -19.37
CA ILE A 307 -8.49 -26.42 -19.25
C ILE A 307 -8.89 -25.20 -20.08
N MET A 308 -8.01 -24.21 -20.19
CA MET A 308 -8.25 -23.03 -21.02
C MET A 308 -8.30 -23.39 -22.51
N ASP A 309 -7.36 -24.19 -23.01
CA ASP A 309 -7.34 -24.70 -24.40
C ASP A 309 -8.59 -25.54 -24.72
N ARG A 310 -9.07 -26.35 -23.77
CA ARG A 310 -10.33 -27.09 -23.93
C ARG A 310 -11.54 -26.15 -24.07
N ALA A 311 -11.60 -25.09 -23.26
CA ALA A 311 -12.71 -24.13 -23.32
C ALA A 311 -12.66 -23.30 -24.62
N ASP A 312 -11.46 -22.90 -25.06
CA ASP A 312 -11.27 -22.19 -26.33
C ASP A 312 -11.71 -23.05 -27.53
N LYS A 313 -11.29 -24.32 -27.60
CA LYS A 313 -11.76 -25.26 -28.64
C LYS A 313 -13.27 -25.43 -28.64
N ALA A 314 -13.90 -25.51 -27.47
CA ALA A 314 -15.35 -25.58 -27.36
C ALA A 314 -16.02 -24.28 -27.85
N MET A 315 -15.42 -23.12 -27.58
CA MET A 315 -15.91 -21.81 -28.01
C MET A 315 -15.82 -21.69 -29.54
N LEU A 316 -14.67 -22.05 -30.12
CA LEU A 316 -14.46 -22.06 -31.56
C LEU A 316 -15.49 -22.94 -32.27
N ALA A 317 -15.77 -24.14 -31.73
CA ALA A 317 -16.81 -25.01 -32.26
C ALA A 317 -18.20 -24.36 -32.21
N ALA A 318 -18.55 -23.70 -31.10
CA ALA A 318 -19.80 -22.96 -30.98
C ALA A 318 -19.88 -21.79 -32.00
N LYS A 319 -18.78 -21.05 -32.17
CA LYS A 319 -18.66 -19.93 -33.12
C LYS A 319 -18.84 -20.36 -34.57
N HIS A 320 -18.34 -21.54 -34.93
CA HIS A 320 -18.57 -22.11 -36.26
C HIS A 320 -20.04 -22.44 -36.52
N ILE A 321 -20.75 -23.00 -35.53
CA ILE A 321 -22.18 -23.30 -35.65
C ILE A 321 -23.00 -22.01 -35.79
N THR A 322 -22.72 -21.01 -34.96
CA THR A 322 -23.40 -19.70 -35.02
C THR A 322 -23.22 -19.05 -36.39
N ARG A 323 -22.01 -19.08 -36.96
CA ARG A 323 -21.73 -18.56 -38.31
C ARG A 323 -22.51 -19.29 -39.41
N GLN A 324 -22.64 -20.61 -39.31
CA GLN A 324 -23.43 -21.40 -40.27
C GLN A 324 -24.92 -21.08 -40.19
N LEU A 325 -25.45 -20.93 -38.97
CA LEU A 325 -26.86 -20.57 -38.76
C LEU A 325 -27.18 -19.12 -39.16
N SER A 326 -26.19 -18.22 -39.08
CA SER A 326 -26.31 -16.81 -39.48
C SER A 326 -26.16 -16.60 -40.99
N ALA A 327 -25.85 -17.65 -41.75
CA ALA A 327 -25.74 -17.63 -43.20
C ALA A 327 -26.88 -18.43 -43.90
N PRO A 328 -28.17 -18.07 -43.73
CA PRO A 328 -29.21 -18.67 -44.55
C PRO A 328 -29.24 -18.01 -45.95
N ASP A 329 -29.12 -18.87 -46.97
CA ASP A 329 -29.41 -18.68 -48.39
C ASP A 329 -28.63 -17.59 -49.18
N SER A 330 -27.43 -17.94 -49.61
CA SER A 330 -26.93 -17.52 -50.93
C SER A 330 -26.96 -18.73 -51.86
N CYS A 331 -28.13 -18.96 -52.46
CA CYS A 331 -28.35 -19.83 -53.60
C CYS A 331 -28.92 -18.97 -54.74
#